data_AF-A0AAU0XGZ4-F1
#
_entry.id   AF-A0AAU0XGZ4-F1
#
_cell.length_a   1.000
_cell.length_b   1.000
_cell.length_c   1.000
_cell.angle_alpha   90.00
_cell.angle_beta   90.00
_cell.angle_gamma   90.00
#
_symmetry.space_group_name_H-M   'P 1'
#
loop_
_entity.id
_entity.type
_entity.pdbx_description
1 polymer ?
#
loop_
_entity_poly.entity_id
_entity_poly.type
_entity_poly.pdbx_seq_one_letter_code
_entity_poly.pdbx_strand_id
1 'polypeptide(L)' 'MPENPGPMAAEHRAEDAIVQTAYSGFIRHTQACAECRTGGMNCAHASELRQVYRAAKRRAGEVR' A
#
# COMPACT_ATOMS: atom_id res chain seq x y z
N MET A 1 -11.83 -24.12 -19.66
CA MET A 1 -11.82 -22.79 -20.31
C MET A 1 -10.90 -21.91 -19.48
N PRO A 2 -9.76 -21.41 -19.99
CA PRO A 2 -9.05 -20.37 -19.27
C PRO A 2 -9.89 -19.10 -19.41
N GLU A 3 -10.63 -18.78 -18.35
CA GLU A 3 -11.19 -17.47 -18.12
C GLU A 3 -10.02 -16.48 -18.17
N ASN A 4 -9.74 -15.95 -19.36
CA ASN A 4 -8.79 -14.85 -19.49
C ASN A 4 -9.45 -13.69 -18.76
N PRO A 5 -8.93 -13.31 -17.59
CA PRO A 5 -9.46 -12.16 -16.89
C PRO A 5 -9.24 -10.99 -17.83
N GLY A 6 -10.33 -10.36 -18.27
CA GLY A 6 -10.25 -9.21 -19.17
C GLY A 6 -9.32 -8.13 -18.61
N PRO A 7 -8.87 -7.16 -19.43
CA PRO A 7 -7.93 -6.12 -19.03
C PRO A 7 -8.27 -5.46 -17.69
N MET A 8 -9.55 -5.18 -17.43
CA MET A 8 -10.01 -4.66 -16.13
C MET A 8 -9.64 -5.53 -14.93
N ALA A 9 -9.74 -6.85 -15.03
CA ALA A 9 -9.38 -7.76 -13.93
C ALA A 9 -7.86 -7.86 -13.72
N ALA A 10 -7.06 -7.59 -14.76
CA ALA A 10 -5.61 -7.46 -14.64
C ALA A 10 -5.22 -6.11 -14.02
N GLU A 11 -5.89 -5.03 -14.41
CA GLU A 11 -5.72 -3.68 -13.86
C GLU A 11 -6.07 -3.65 -12.36
N HIS A 12 -7.23 -4.18 -11.96
CA HIS A 12 -7.61 -4.30 -10.55
C HIS A 12 -6.58 -5.08 -9.72
N ARG A 13 -6.05 -6.21 -10.25
CA ARG A 13 -5.00 -6.97 -9.55
C ARG A 13 -3.69 -6.20 -9.41
N ALA A 14 -3.32 -5.42 -10.42
CA ALA A 14 -2.12 -4.60 -10.36
C ALA A 14 -2.26 -3.48 -9.31
N GLU A 15 -3.43 -2.85 -9.22
CA GLU A 15 -3.71 -1.84 -8.21
C GLU A 15 -3.74 -2.40 -6.79
N ASP A 16 -4.38 -3.55 -6.59
CA ASP A 16 -4.33 -4.27 -5.32
C ASP A 16 -2.89 -4.63 -4.92
N ALA A 17 -2.08 -5.10 -5.87
CA ALA A 17 -0.67 -5.41 -5.62
C ALA A 17 0.14 -4.17 -5.19
N ILE A 18 -0.13 -3.00 -5.78
CA ILE A 18 0.50 -1.72 -5.40
C ILE A 18 0.08 -1.31 -3.98
N VAL A 19 -1.21 -1.41 -3.65
CA VAL A 19 -1.74 -1.12 -2.32
C VAL A 19 -1.11 -2.04 -1.26
N GLN A 20 -1.03 -3.34 -1.54
CA GLN A 20 -0.41 -4.31 -0.64
C GLN A 20 1.08 -4.04 -0.46
N THR A 21 1.81 -3.75 -1.54
CA THR A 21 3.24 -3.43 -1.47
C THR A 21 3.50 -2.20 -0.62
N ALA A 22 2.73 -1.12 -0.82
CA ALA A 22 2.85 0.10 -0.03
C ALA A 22 2.52 -0.15 1.46
N TYR A 23 1.50 -0.96 1.73
CA TYR A 23 1.12 -1.33 3.10
C TYR A 23 2.20 -2.17 3.79
N SER A 24 2.74 -3.20 3.12
CA SER A 24 3.82 -4.03 3.65
C SER A 24 5.08 -3.20 3.92
N GLY A 25 5.41 -2.25 3.04
CA GLY A 25 6.53 -1.32 3.25
C GLY A 25 6.34 -0.47 4.51
N PHE A 26 5.15 0.11 4.68
CA PHE A 26 4.79 0.87 5.88
C PHE A 26 4.93 0.02 7.17
N ILE A 27 4.36 -1.19 7.18
CA ILE A 27 4.39 -2.09 8.35
C ILE A 27 5.80 -2.60 8.65
N ARG A 28 6.61 -2.86 7.63
CA ARG A 28 8.02 -3.25 7.84
C ARG A 28 8.81 -2.11 8.48
N HIS A 29 8.58 -0.88 8.05
CA HIS A 29 9.24 0.29 8.62
C HIS A 29 8.85 0.52 10.08
N THR A 30 7.55 0.46 10.42
CA THR A 30 7.10 0.66 11.80
C THR A 30 7.60 -0.42 12.76
N GLN A 31 7.85 -1.64 12.27
CA GLN A 31 8.48 -2.70 13.05
C GLN A 31 10.00 -2.55 13.19
N ALA A 32 10.69 -2.06 12.15
CA ALA A 32 12.15 -1.90 12.17
C ALA A 32 12.61 -0.63 12.89
N CYS A 33 11.85 0.46 12.78
CA CYS A 33 12.22 1.75 13.32
C CYS A 33 11.97 1.81 14.83
N ALA A 34 13.03 2.02 15.61
CA ALA A 34 12.97 2.07 17.07
C ALA A 34 12.06 3.20 17.59
N GLU A 35 12.18 4.40 17.02
CA GLU A 35 11.32 5.55 17.36
C GLU A 35 9.85 5.26 17.07
N CYS A 36 9.57 4.66 15.93
CA CYS A 36 8.21 4.33 15.55
C CYS A 36 7.61 3.19 16.41
N ARG A 37 8.43 2.30 17.00
CA ARG A 37 8.01 1.29 17.99
C ARG A 37 7.73 1.85 19.38
N THR A 38 8.51 2.84 19.84
CA THR A 38 8.39 3.38 21.21
C THR A 38 7.50 4.62 21.28
N GLY A 39 7.56 5.49 20.26
CA GLY A 39 6.89 6.79 20.20
C GLY A 39 5.65 6.84 19.31
N GLY A 40 5.23 5.72 18.73
CA GLY A 40 3.94 5.59 18.04
C GLY A 40 3.90 6.20 16.63
N MET A 41 4.59 5.57 15.67
CA MET A 41 4.49 5.87 14.22
C MET A 41 4.68 7.36 13.83
N ASN A 42 5.40 8.14 14.63
CA ASN A 42 5.58 9.59 14.41
C ASN A 42 6.83 9.97 13.60
N CYS A 43 7.59 8.97 13.14
CA CYS A 43 8.78 9.22 12.33
C CYS A 43 8.40 9.73 10.93
N ALA A 44 9.18 10.66 10.37
CA ALA A 44 8.90 11.29 9.07
C ALA A 44 8.73 10.25 7.93
N HIS A 45 9.56 9.20 7.96
CA HIS A 45 9.52 8.12 6.98
C HIS A 45 8.25 7.25 7.10
N ALA A 46 7.75 7.00 8.32
CA ALA A 46 6.45 6.35 8.50
C ALA A 46 5.30 7.21 7.97
N SER A 47 5.38 8.53 8.16
CA SER A 47 4.40 9.48 7.63
C SER A 47 4.38 9.49 6.10
N GLU A 48 5.55 9.44 5.46
CA GLU A 48 5.67 9.32 4.00
C GLU A 48 5.07 8.00 3.48
N LEU A 49 5.47 6.86 4.07
CA LEU A 49 4.93 5.55 3.69
C LEU A 49 3.41 5.46 3.87
N ARG A 50 2.87 6.09 4.93
CA ARG A 50 1.42 6.19 5.14
C ARG A 50 0.73 7.01 4.06
N GLN A 51 1.36 8.09 3.59
CA GLN A 51 0.85 8.90 2.48
C GLN A 51 0.86 8.11 1.16
N VAL A 52 1.94 7.37 0.87
CA VAL A 52 2.05 6.49 -0.31
C VAL A 52 0.95 5.44 -0.29
N TYR A 53 0.73 4.76 0.83
CA TYR A 53 -0.36 3.78 0.99
C TYR A 53 -1.75 4.42 0.78
N ARG A 54 -1.98 5.61 1.34
CA ARG A 54 -3.26 6.33 1.14
C ARG A 54 -3.45 6.76 -0.31
N ALA A 55 -2.40 7.20 -1.00
CA ALA A 55 -2.44 7.54 -2.41
C ALA A 55 -2.75 6.30 -3.26
N ALA A 56 -2.10 5.17 -2.99
CA ALA A 56 -2.39 3.90 -3.65
C ALA A 56 -3.86 3.48 -3.48
N LYS A 57 -4.42 3.59 -2.26
CA LYS A 57 -5.83 3.27 -2.01
C LYS A 57 -6.81 4.21 -2.71
N ARG A 58 -6.49 5.50 -2.82
CA ARG A 58 -7.34 6.45 -3.56
C ARG A 58 -7.38 6.09 -5.03
N ARG A 59 -6.22 5.82 -5.64
CA ARG A 59 -6.13 5.42 -7.04
C ARG A 59 -6.92 4.13 -7.31
N ALA A 60 -6.72 3.09 -6.50
CA ALA A 60 -7.48 1.84 -6.60
C ALA A 60 -8.99 2.00 -6.34
N GLY A 61 -9.40 3.04 -5.59
CA GLY A 61 -10.81 3.33 -5.30
C GLY A 61 -11.49 4.22 -6.34
N GLU A 62 -10.74 5.09 -7.03
CA GLU A 62 -11.24 5.92 -8.14
C GLU A 62 -11.49 5.11 -9.43
N VAL A 63 -10.87 3.93 -9.55
CA VAL A 63 -11.06 3.01 -10.68
C VAL A 63 -12.30 2.11 -10.51
N ARG A 64 -12.99 2.17 -9.36
CA ARG A 64 -14.08 1.26 -8.98
C ARG A 64 -15.49 1.80 -9.25
#